data_AF-A0A9W9XTB8-F1
#
_entry.id   AF-A0A9W9XTB8-F1
#
_cell.length_a   1.000
_cell.length_b   1.000
_cell.length_c   1.000
_cell.angle_alpha   90.00
_cell.angle_beta   90.00
_cell.angle_gamma   90.00
#
_symmetry.space_group_name_H-M   'P 1'
#
loop_
_entity.id
_entity.type
_entity.pdbx_description
1 polymer ?
#
loop_
_entity_poly.entity_id
_entity_poly.type
_entity_poly.pdbx_seq_one_letter_code
_entity_poly.pdbx_strand_id
1 'polypeptide(L)'
;MADDRARDGRDSAMKSEELCIQRLLEDLLDLYHGKDVVVSAEFAKYVRHCRDHESEAFGFWKSLLMGADMTPPILPKELSVTCEPSIIESVQQFQFHKTNDVVFGQLVVSRNTDVDELDQVVGPCINRIPVCVQMVAGKSPLRFLERIQQRHADSLQFDRP
;
A
#
# COMPACT_ATOMS: atom_id res chain seq x y z
N MET A 1 -6.84 1.17 -24.83
CA MET A 1 -5.39 1.32 -24.59
C MET A 1 -5.16 1.97 -23.21
N ALA A 2 -5.81 1.44 -22.16
CA ALA A 2 -5.87 2.03 -20.82
C ALA A 2 -6.06 0.95 -19.72
N ASP A 3 -5.64 -0.29 -20.01
CA ASP A 3 -5.94 -1.48 -19.18
C ASP A 3 -4.71 -2.01 -18.40
N ASP A 4 -3.56 -1.34 -18.52
CA ASP A 4 -2.28 -1.86 -18.01
C ASP A 4 -1.84 -1.26 -16.66
N ARG A 5 -2.49 -0.18 -16.18
CA ARG A 5 -2.10 0.49 -14.93
C ARG A 5 -2.75 -0.06 -13.65
N ALA A 6 -3.80 -0.88 -13.77
CA ALA A 6 -4.56 -1.38 -12.62
C ALA A 6 -4.13 -2.78 -12.13
N ARG A 7 -3.18 -3.43 -12.82
CA ARG A 7 -2.60 -4.74 -12.41
C ARG A 7 -1.42 -4.61 -11.44
N ASP A 8 -0.85 -3.42 -11.30
CA ASP A 8 0.46 -3.21 -10.67
C ASP A 8 0.42 -3.26 -9.13
N GLY A 9 -0.69 -2.87 -8.50
CA GLY A 9 -0.75 -2.64 -7.04
C GLY A 9 -0.72 -3.89 -6.15
N ARG A 10 -1.16 -5.06 -6.62
CA ARG A 10 -1.27 -6.30 -5.81
C ARG A 10 0.01 -7.11 -5.79
N ASP A 11 0.70 -7.00 -6.90
CA ASP A 11 1.99 -7.61 -7.14
C ASP A 11 3.06 -6.83 -6.36
N SER A 12 2.93 -5.51 -6.26
CA SER A 12 3.94 -4.61 -5.68
C SER A 12 4.38 -4.97 -4.25
N ALA A 13 3.47 -5.36 -3.35
CA ALA A 13 3.85 -5.53 -1.94
C ALA A 13 4.64 -6.81 -1.65
N MET A 14 4.08 -7.95 -2.07
CA MET A 14 4.74 -9.25 -1.96
C MET A 14 5.96 -9.32 -2.89
N LYS A 15 5.89 -8.73 -4.10
CA LYS A 15 7.06 -8.58 -4.97
C LYS A 15 8.14 -7.75 -4.30
N SER A 16 7.83 -6.74 -3.49
CA SER A 16 8.87 -5.93 -2.87
C SER A 16 9.67 -6.69 -1.80
N GLU A 17 9.01 -7.47 -0.96
CA GLU A 17 9.68 -8.36 0.00
C GLU A 17 10.45 -9.45 -0.73
N GLU A 18 9.86 -10.01 -1.79
CA GLU A 18 10.50 -10.96 -2.69
C GLU A 18 11.75 -10.37 -3.38
N LEU A 19 11.69 -9.12 -3.84
CA LEU A 19 12.80 -8.39 -4.48
C LEU A 19 13.95 -8.14 -3.50
N CYS A 20 13.65 -7.80 -2.25
CA CYS A 20 14.68 -7.68 -1.20
C CYS A 20 15.37 -9.02 -0.93
N ILE A 21 14.59 -10.09 -0.81
CA ILE A 21 15.12 -11.43 -0.52
C ILE A 21 15.94 -11.93 -1.71
N GLN A 22 15.46 -11.75 -2.94
CA GLN A 22 16.18 -12.10 -4.16
C GLN A 22 17.52 -11.36 -4.23
N ARG A 23 17.52 -10.04 -4.02
CA ARG A 23 18.76 -9.24 -4.01
C ARG A 23 19.73 -9.72 -2.92
N LEU A 24 19.25 -9.98 -1.70
CA LEU A 24 20.08 -10.49 -0.62
C LEU A 24 20.70 -11.86 -0.94
N LEU A 25 19.94 -12.74 -1.62
CA LEU A 25 20.44 -14.05 -2.04
C LEU A 25 21.46 -13.94 -3.17
N GLU A 26 21.24 -13.03 -4.13
CA GLU A 26 22.22 -12.70 -5.18
C GLU A 26 23.52 -12.17 -4.59
N ASP A 27 23.43 -11.20 -3.68
CA ASP A 27 24.58 -10.61 -2.99
C ASP A 27 25.34 -11.67 -2.17
N LEU A 28 24.61 -12.54 -1.46
CA LEU A 28 25.20 -13.65 -0.71
C LEU A 28 25.96 -14.62 -1.63
N LEU A 29 25.39 -14.92 -2.79
CA LEU A 29 26.00 -15.81 -3.78
C LEU A 29 27.25 -15.19 -4.42
N ASP A 30 27.20 -13.89 -4.71
CA ASP A 30 28.35 -13.15 -5.24
C ASP A 30 29.50 -13.08 -4.22
N LEU A 31 29.20 -12.83 -2.94
CA LEU A 31 30.18 -12.93 -1.86
C LEU A 31 30.75 -14.35 -1.73
N TYR A 32 29.92 -15.39 -1.87
CA TYR A 32 30.37 -16.78 -1.85
C TYR A 32 31.36 -17.08 -2.98
N HIS A 33 31.18 -16.49 -4.15
CA HIS A 33 32.09 -16.60 -5.30
C HIS A 33 33.28 -15.63 -5.24
N GLY A 34 33.43 -14.86 -4.16
CA GLY A 34 34.53 -13.90 -3.99
C GLY A 34 34.42 -12.65 -4.87
N LYS A 35 33.21 -12.31 -5.32
CA LYS A 35 32.94 -11.05 -6.02
C LYS A 35 32.64 -9.95 -4.99
N ASP A 36 32.92 -8.71 -5.38
CA ASP A 36 32.54 -7.54 -4.60
C ASP A 36 31.04 -7.27 -4.76
N VAL A 37 30.38 -6.93 -3.65
CA VAL A 37 28.99 -6.49 -3.63
C VAL A 37 28.94 -5.00 -3.40
N VAL A 38 28.10 -4.30 -4.17
CA VAL A 38 27.86 -2.86 -4.03
C VAL A 38 26.48 -2.66 -3.42
N VAL A 39 26.44 -2.08 -2.22
CA VAL A 39 25.18 -1.61 -1.62
C VAL A 39 24.85 -0.26 -2.27
N SER A 40 23.91 -0.27 -3.20
CA SER A 40 23.52 0.95 -3.94
C SER A 40 22.71 1.92 -3.08
N ALA A 41 21.90 1.45 -2.13
CA ALA A 41 21.10 2.35 -1.31
C ALA A 41 20.89 1.84 0.13
N GLU A 42 21.08 2.75 1.10
CA GLU A 42 20.88 2.47 2.51
C GLU A 42 19.42 2.70 2.93
N PHE A 43 18.83 1.73 3.64
CA PHE A 43 17.51 1.89 4.27
C PHE A 43 17.45 3.09 5.24
N ALA A 44 18.57 3.47 5.84
CA ALA A 44 18.65 4.67 6.68
C ALA A 44 18.42 5.98 5.90
N LYS A 45 18.76 6.02 4.60
CA LYS A 45 18.48 7.17 3.72
C LYS A 45 16.98 7.24 3.41
N TYR A 46 16.34 6.09 3.17
CA TYR A 46 14.89 5.97 3.03
C TYR A 46 14.14 6.50 4.26
N VAL A 47 14.46 5.99 5.46
CA VAL A 47 13.78 6.40 6.71
C VAL A 47 13.91 7.90 6.96
N ARG A 48 15.09 8.47 6.71
CA ARG A 48 15.31 9.93 6.82
C ARG A 48 14.44 10.70 5.83
N HIS A 49 14.37 10.24 4.59
CA HIS A 49 13.55 10.86 3.55
C HIS A 49 12.05 10.83 3.90
N CYS A 50 11.53 9.72 4.43
CA CYS A 50 10.14 9.63 4.88
C CYS A 50 9.83 10.64 5.99
N ARG A 51 10.72 10.76 6.98
CA ARG A 51 10.56 11.69 8.10
C ARG A 51 10.47 13.15 7.65
N ASP A 52 11.26 13.54 6.66
CA ASP A 52 11.30 14.92 6.18
C ASP A 52 9.98 15.34 5.48
N HIS A 53 9.14 14.37 5.07
CA HIS A 53 7.85 14.60 4.39
C HIS A 53 6.62 14.28 5.27
N GLU A 54 6.82 14.01 6.57
CA GLU A 54 5.75 13.58 7.51
C GLU A 54 4.63 14.62 7.67
N SER A 55 4.99 15.92 7.64
CA SER A 55 4.06 17.01 7.95
C SER A 55 2.91 17.17 6.94
N GLU A 56 3.16 16.89 5.65
CA GLU A 56 2.15 16.97 4.60
C GLU A 56 1.17 15.80 4.68
N ALA A 57 1.68 14.59 4.93
CA ALA A 57 0.88 13.38 5.09
C ALA A 57 -0.05 13.48 6.31
N PHE A 58 0.44 14.01 7.44
CA PHE A 58 -0.37 14.15 8.65
C PHE A 58 -1.62 15.01 8.42
N GLY A 59 -1.49 16.13 7.68
CA GLY A 59 -2.62 17.00 7.35
C GLY A 59 -3.69 16.29 6.53
N PHE A 60 -3.27 15.56 5.50
CA PHE A 60 -4.15 14.74 4.68
C PHE A 60 -4.89 13.69 5.51
N TRP A 61 -4.16 12.85 6.25
CA TRP A 61 -4.74 11.76 7.04
C TRP A 61 -5.68 12.26 8.13
N LYS A 62 -5.32 13.35 8.81
CA LYS A 62 -6.20 13.99 9.81
C LYS A 62 -7.52 14.45 9.19
N SER A 63 -7.49 15.00 7.98
CA SER A 63 -8.70 15.43 7.28
C SER A 63 -9.54 14.25 6.79
N LEU A 64 -8.90 13.20 6.28
CA LEU A 64 -9.56 12.02 5.73
C LEU A 64 -10.24 11.19 6.81
N LEU A 65 -9.60 11.05 7.97
CA LEU A 65 -10.06 10.24 9.10
C LEU A 65 -10.95 11.00 10.09
N MET A 66 -11.27 12.27 9.81
CA MET A 66 -12.10 13.07 10.70
C MET A 66 -13.52 12.49 10.80
N GLY A 67 -13.88 12.00 11.99
CA GLY A 67 -15.18 11.39 12.23
C GLY A 67 -15.32 9.97 11.68
N ALA A 68 -14.22 9.35 11.25
CA ALA A 68 -14.19 7.97 10.81
C ALA A 68 -14.00 7.02 12.01
N ASP A 69 -14.76 5.92 12.04
CA ASP A 69 -14.58 4.85 13.03
C ASP A 69 -14.02 3.59 12.35
N MET A 70 -12.95 3.03 12.92
CA MET A 70 -12.36 1.79 12.42
C MET A 70 -13.36 0.65 12.47
N THR A 71 -13.56 -0.01 11.32
CA THR A 71 -14.41 -1.18 11.25
C THR A 71 -13.68 -2.38 11.85
N PRO A 72 -14.30 -3.16 12.74
CA PRO A 72 -13.66 -4.34 13.31
C PRO A 72 -13.26 -5.32 12.20
N PRO A 73 -12.04 -5.90 12.25
CA PRO A 73 -11.59 -6.79 11.19
C PRO A 73 -12.46 -8.04 11.12
N ILE A 74 -12.86 -8.43 9.90
CA ILE A 74 -13.43 -9.75 9.65
C ILE A 74 -12.26 -10.74 9.73
N LEU A 75 -12.21 -11.53 10.78
CA LEU A 75 -11.24 -12.63 10.86
C LEU A 75 -11.63 -13.70 9.83
N PRO A 76 -10.83 -13.94 8.78
CA PRO A 76 -11.15 -15.00 7.84
C PRO A 76 -10.97 -16.35 8.53
N LYS A 77 -11.79 -17.34 8.16
CA LYS A 77 -11.45 -18.75 8.42
C LYS A 77 -10.29 -19.24 7.53
N GLU A 78 -10.05 -18.57 6.40
CA GLU A 78 -8.98 -18.82 5.42
C GLU A 78 -8.53 -17.49 4.80
N LEU A 79 -7.20 -17.26 4.71
CA LEU A 79 -6.63 -16.04 4.12
C LEU A 79 -7.05 -15.89 2.65
N SER A 80 -7.89 -14.90 2.35
CA SER A 80 -8.20 -14.52 0.96
C SER A 80 -7.15 -13.53 0.47
N VAL A 81 -6.19 -14.01 -0.32
CA VAL A 81 -5.17 -13.18 -0.98
C VAL A 81 -5.79 -12.66 -2.28
N THR A 82 -6.45 -11.51 -2.23
CA THR A 82 -7.07 -10.91 -3.41
C THR A 82 -6.51 -9.50 -3.63
N CYS A 83 -6.05 -9.22 -4.85
CA CYS A 83 -7.06 -8.99 -5.86
C CYS A 83 -7.50 -7.52 -6.11
N GLU A 84 -6.76 -6.47 -5.69
CA GLU A 84 -7.16 -5.05 -5.48
C GLU A 84 -7.99 -5.01 -4.20
N PRO A 85 -7.31 -5.09 -3.04
CA PRO A 85 -7.95 -5.42 -1.77
C PRO A 85 -9.03 -4.41 -1.42
N SER A 86 -8.86 -3.13 -1.79
CA SER A 86 -9.77 -2.06 -1.39
C SER A 86 -11.23 -2.29 -1.80
N ILE A 87 -11.50 -2.69 -3.04
CA ILE A 87 -12.88 -2.86 -3.53
C ILE A 87 -13.49 -4.14 -2.95
N ILE A 88 -12.81 -5.27 -3.04
CA ILE A 88 -13.34 -6.57 -2.58
C ILE A 88 -13.53 -6.55 -1.05
N GLU A 89 -12.54 -6.04 -0.32
CA GLU A 89 -12.56 -5.93 1.14
C GLU A 89 -13.67 -4.96 1.59
N SER A 90 -13.84 -3.82 0.91
CA SER A 90 -14.95 -2.91 1.23
C SER A 90 -16.32 -3.56 1.03
N VAL A 91 -16.55 -4.26 -0.09
CA VAL A 91 -17.82 -4.97 -0.35
C VAL A 91 -18.08 -6.05 0.70
N GLN A 92 -17.06 -6.83 1.06
CA GLN A 92 -17.17 -7.85 2.11
C GLN A 92 -17.49 -7.23 3.47
N GLN A 93 -16.84 -6.11 3.83
CA GLN A 93 -17.12 -5.42 5.09
C GLN A 93 -18.51 -4.81 5.15
N PHE A 94 -19.01 -4.21 4.07
CA PHE A 94 -20.39 -3.74 4.02
C PHE A 94 -21.39 -4.88 4.23
N GLN A 95 -21.16 -6.03 3.58
CA GLN A 95 -22.04 -7.19 3.69
C GLN A 95 -22.01 -7.80 5.11
N PHE A 96 -20.83 -7.92 5.71
CA PHE A 96 -20.66 -8.54 7.02
C PHE A 96 -21.18 -7.65 8.16
N HIS A 97 -20.78 -6.37 8.17
CA HIS A 97 -21.13 -5.43 9.24
C HIS A 97 -22.49 -4.76 9.04
N LYS A 98 -23.13 -4.93 7.86
CA LYS A 98 -24.40 -4.29 7.49
C LYS A 98 -24.37 -2.77 7.67
N THR A 99 -23.22 -2.18 7.42
CA THR A 99 -22.98 -0.73 7.47
C THR A 99 -22.83 -0.21 6.04
N ASN A 100 -22.94 1.11 5.87
CA ASN A 100 -22.61 1.83 4.64
C ASN A 100 -21.32 2.63 4.78
N ASP A 101 -20.63 2.53 5.91
CA ASP A 101 -19.34 3.18 6.14
C ASP A 101 -18.37 2.16 6.70
N VAL A 102 -17.27 1.93 5.98
CA VAL A 102 -16.22 0.97 6.35
C VAL A 102 -14.86 1.63 6.27
N VAL A 103 -14.05 1.33 7.28
CA VAL A 103 -12.68 1.82 7.39
C VAL A 103 -11.79 0.66 7.77
N PHE A 104 -10.80 0.37 6.93
CA PHE A 104 -9.89 -0.75 7.11
C PHE A 104 -8.47 -0.40 6.66
N GLY A 105 -7.50 -1.20 7.09
CA GLY A 105 -6.10 -0.96 6.72
C GLY A 105 -5.72 -1.73 5.48
N GLN A 106 -5.17 -1.05 4.48
CA GLN A 106 -4.57 -1.64 3.30
C GLN A 106 -3.04 -1.65 3.43
N LEU A 107 -2.42 -2.79 3.12
CA LEU A 107 -0.97 -2.87 2.96
C LEU A 107 -0.56 -2.21 1.64
N VAL A 108 0.40 -1.30 1.70
CA VAL A 108 0.98 -0.59 0.56
C VAL A 108 2.49 -0.67 0.63
N VAL A 109 3.14 -0.43 -0.50
CA VAL A 109 4.59 -0.39 -0.59
C VAL A 109 5.05 0.92 -1.16
N SER A 110 5.85 1.60 -0.35
CA SER A 110 6.30 2.96 -0.60
C SER A 110 7.72 2.93 -1.16
N ARG A 111 7.85 2.40 -2.39
CA ARG A 111 9.11 2.42 -3.16
C ARG A 111 9.09 3.39 -4.33
N ASN A 112 7.95 4.03 -4.59
CA ASN A 112 7.78 4.96 -5.71
C ASN A 112 8.07 6.39 -5.25
N THR A 113 9.35 6.71 -5.08
CA THR A 113 9.84 7.99 -4.58
C THR A 113 10.86 8.57 -5.55
N ASP A 114 10.85 9.90 -5.73
CA ASP A 114 11.73 10.65 -6.65
C ASP A 114 13.22 10.69 -6.23
N VAL A 115 13.66 9.79 -5.36
CA VAL A 115 15.05 9.74 -4.88
C VAL A 115 15.74 8.53 -5.50
N ASP A 116 16.87 8.80 -6.16
CA ASP A 116 17.68 7.80 -6.86
C ASP A 116 17.97 6.56 -5.99
N GLU A 117 17.86 5.39 -6.62
CA GLU A 117 18.26 4.07 -6.11
C GLU A 117 17.38 3.49 -4.98
N LEU A 118 16.21 4.09 -4.70
CA LEU A 118 15.27 3.58 -3.69
C LEU A 118 14.59 2.25 -4.06
N ASP A 119 14.51 1.94 -5.35
CA ASP A 119 14.14 0.62 -5.86
C ASP A 119 15.10 -0.48 -5.40
N GLN A 120 16.36 -0.12 -5.12
CA GLN A 120 17.42 -1.01 -4.68
C GLN A 120 17.56 -1.10 -3.15
N VAL A 121 16.78 -0.32 -2.39
CA VAL A 121 16.84 -0.37 -0.93
C VAL A 121 16.39 -1.72 -0.43
N VAL A 122 17.27 -2.40 0.29
CA VAL A 122 16.94 -3.60 1.05
C VAL A 122 16.42 -3.20 2.42
N GLY A 123 15.09 -3.30 2.61
CA GLY A 123 14.45 -3.05 3.90
C GLY A 123 12.93 -3.09 3.85
N PRO A 124 12.26 -3.02 5.02
CA PRO A 124 10.80 -3.03 5.11
C PRO A 124 10.25 -1.68 4.62
N CYS A 125 9.96 -1.61 3.31
CA CYS A 125 9.31 -0.46 2.67
C CYS A 125 7.79 -0.65 2.59
N ILE A 126 7.24 -1.51 3.45
CA ILE A 126 5.81 -1.77 3.58
C ILE A 126 5.20 -0.77 4.57
N ASN A 127 4.01 -0.26 4.27
CA ASN A 127 3.22 0.52 5.21
C ASN A 127 1.76 0.04 5.22
N ARG A 128 1.01 0.33 6.27
CA ARG A 128 -0.43 0.05 6.36
C ARG A 128 -1.18 1.37 6.46
N ILE A 129 -1.89 1.73 5.39
CA ILE A 129 -2.66 2.96 5.32
C ILE A 129 -4.16 2.69 5.46
N PRO A 130 -4.92 3.61 6.07
CA PRO A 130 -6.36 3.44 6.19
C PRO A 130 -7.07 3.74 4.85
N VAL A 131 -8.09 2.95 4.57
CA VAL A 131 -8.99 3.10 3.42
C VAL A 131 -10.39 3.34 3.95
N CYS A 132 -10.92 4.53 3.70
CA CYS A 132 -12.25 4.95 4.15
C CYS A 132 -13.23 4.93 2.97
N VAL A 133 -14.21 4.03 3.02
CA VAL A 133 -15.22 3.88 1.97
C VAL A 133 -16.61 4.05 2.56
N GLN A 134 -17.34 5.02 2.03
CA GLN A 134 -18.75 5.23 2.36
C GLN A 134 -19.60 4.93 1.13
N MET A 135 -20.68 4.16 1.28
CA MET A 135 -21.72 3.97 0.27
C MET A 135 -22.77 5.08 0.39
N VAL A 136 -23.17 5.66 -0.73
CA VAL A 136 -24.23 6.69 -0.76
C VAL A 136 -25.44 6.09 -1.46
N ALA A 137 -26.57 6.04 -0.75
CA ALA A 137 -27.82 5.51 -1.28
C ALA A 137 -28.22 6.22 -2.59
N GLY A 138 -28.67 5.44 -3.58
CA GLY A 138 -29.16 5.97 -4.86
C GLY A 138 -28.07 6.31 -5.90
N LYS A 139 -26.78 6.06 -5.63
CA LYS A 139 -25.71 6.23 -6.64
C LYS A 139 -25.46 4.93 -7.41
N SER A 140 -25.07 5.06 -8.68
CA SER A 140 -24.74 3.90 -9.53
C SER A 140 -23.52 3.14 -8.98
N PRO A 141 -23.47 1.80 -9.08
CA PRO A 141 -22.30 0.99 -8.69
C PRO A 141 -20.99 1.43 -9.34
N LEU A 142 -21.00 1.87 -10.61
CA LEU A 142 -19.80 2.35 -11.29
C LEU A 142 -19.21 3.61 -10.64
N ARG A 143 -20.05 4.62 -10.35
CA ARG A 143 -19.63 5.82 -9.61
C ARG A 143 -19.10 5.53 -8.21
N PHE A 144 -19.53 4.43 -7.61
CA PHE A 144 -19.00 3.97 -6.34
C PHE A 144 -17.59 3.40 -6.49
N LEU A 145 -17.37 2.51 -7.48
CA LEU A 145 -16.05 1.96 -7.79
C LEU A 145 -15.04 3.03 -8.19
N GLU A 146 -15.43 3.97 -9.05
CA GLU A 146 -14.59 5.12 -9.43
C GLU A 146 -14.15 5.92 -8.21
N ARG A 147 -15.04 6.10 -7.22
CA ARG A 147 -14.72 6.85 -6.00
C ARG A 147 -13.75 6.08 -5.09
N ILE A 148 -13.87 4.76 -4.98
CA ILE A 148 -12.90 3.94 -4.25
C ILE A 148 -11.53 4.05 -4.93
N GLN A 149 -11.50 3.88 -6.25
CA GLN A 149 -10.26 3.94 -7.02
C GLN A 149 -9.59 5.32 -6.91
N GLN A 150 -10.36 6.40 -6.99
CA GLN A 150 -9.83 7.76 -6.83
C GLN A 150 -9.29 7.99 -5.42
N ARG A 151 -10.05 7.61 -4.38
CA ARG A 151 -9.60 7.75 -2.98
C ARG A 151 -8.33 6.94 -2.71
N HIS A 152 -8.25 5.74 -3.27
CA HIS A 152 -7.06 4.91 -3.18
C HIS A 152 -5.86 5.61 -3.84
N ALA A 153 -6.03 6.12 -5.07
CA ALA A 153 -4.98 6.85 -5.77
C ALA A 153 -4.51 8.12 -5.02
N ASP A 154 -5.44 8.85 -4.39
CA ASP A 154 -5.11 10.04 -3.60
C ASP A 154 -4.32 9.66 -2.33
N SER A 155 -4.73 8.59 -1.65
CA SER A 155 -4.04 8.07 -0.45
C SER A 155 -2.64 7.53 -0.73
N LEU A 156 -2.37 7.01 -1.94
CA LEU A 156 -1.04 6.53 -2.32
C LEU A 156 0.02 7.64 -2.36
N GLN A 157 -0.36 8.91 -2.47
CA GLN A 157 0.60 10.03 -2.45
C GLN A 157 1.17 10.29 -1.04
N PHE A 158 0.44 9.84 -0.02
CA PHE A 158 0.71 10.04 1.40
C PHE A 158 0.94 8.71 2.13
N ASP A 159 1.38 7.69 1.40
CA ASP A 159 1.51 6.32 1.88
C ASP A 159 2.77 6.06 2.70
N ARG A 160 3.63 7.06 2.84
CA ARG A 160 4.91 6.97 3.55
C ARG A 160 4.69 6.89 5.08
N PRO A 161 5.54 6.12 5.79
CA PRO A 161 5.47 5.97 7.24
C PRO A 161 5.95 7.21 8.01
#